data_AF-A0A920SH32-F1
#
_entry.id   AF-A0A920SH32-F1
#
_cell.length_a   1.000
_cell.length_b   1.000
_cell.length_c   1.000
_cell.angle_alpha   90.00
_cell.angle_beta   90.00
_cell.angle_gamma   90.00
#
_symmetry.space_group_name_H-M   'P 1'
#
loop_
_entity.id
_entity.type
_entity.pdbx_description
1 polymer ?
#
loop_
_entity_poly.entity_id
_entity_poly.type
_entity_poly.pdbx_seq_one_letter_code
_entity_poly.pdbx_strand_id
1 'polypeptide(L)'
;MKKVPIGVVGAISPFNFPLNLVCHKVAPPIAAGCPVVLKPASATPLTAIRLAEVLLEECGLPSGWLNVVTCPGSTAAHLVEHGDVAMITFTGSPPVGWNIRATAPHKKVSLELGNNSPIVVEPDVDPLIAASKLKVAAFGYAGQTCISTQRIYVHEDIATKFTEAMADQARSLVSATRPTPHRSVLAHRRRRDRARRRRGRRGDGRRASSFAAAMVEACCLQRSCLMSKAT
;
A
#
# COMPACT_ATOMS: atom_id res chain seq x y z
N MET A 1 -23.19 -24.11 15.77
CA MET A 1 -23.36 -22.64 15.91
C MET A 1 -23.76 -22.06 14.57
N LYS A 2 -24.78 -21.19 14.54
CA LYS A 2 -25.20 -20.46 13.33
C LYS A 2 -24.32 -19.22 13.16
N LYS A 3 -23.86 -18.93 11.94
CA LYS A 3 -23.19 -17.66 11.60
C LYS A 3 -24.26 -16.59 11.36
N VAL A 4 -24.12 -15.43 11.99
CA VAL A 4 -25.04 -14.29 11.87
C VAL A 4 -24.24 -13.01 11.57
N PRO A 5 -24.86 -12.00 10.94
CA PRO A 5 -24.22 -10.69 10.69
C PRO A 5 -23.75 -10.06 12.00
N ILE A 6 -22.60 -9.38 11.98
CA ILE A 6 -22.02 -8.75 13.18
C ILE A 6 -22.70 -7.42 13.54
N GLY A 7 -23.41 -6.80 12.59
CA GLY A 7 -23.97 -5.45 12.71
C GLY A 7 -23.29 -4.48 11.74
N VAL A 8 -23.31 -3.18 12.05
CA VAL A 8 -22.72 -2.14 11.20
C VAL A 8 -21.19 -2.28 11.15
N VAL A 9 -20.62 -2.19 9.95
CA VAL A 9 -19.17 -2.22 9.73
C VAL A 9 -18.66 -0.85 9.30
N GLY A 10 -17.73 -0.29 10.06
CA GLY A 10 -16.95 0.89 9.67
C GLY A 10 -15.75 0.49 8.80
N ALA A 11 -15.75 0.89 7.53
CA ALA A 11 -14.70 0.59 6.58
C ALA A 11 -13.82 1.82 6.30
N ILE A 12 -12.52 1.71 6.49
CA ILE A 12 -11.57 2.80 6.20
C ILE A 12 -10.51 2.30 5.21
N SER A 13 -10.48 2.89 4.00
CA SER A 13 -9.63 2.43 2.89
C SER A 13 -8.47 3.39 2.57
N PRO A 14 -7.35 2.88 2.02
CA PRO A 14 -6.18 3.68 1.68
C PRO A 14 -6.25 4.22 0.25
N PHE A 15 -5.26 5.02 -0.12
CA PHE A 15 -5.19 5.73 -1.40
C PHE A 15 -4.53 4.94 -2.54
N ASN A 16 -3.76 3.89 -2.22
CA ASN A 16 -2.84 3.28 -3.18
C ASN A 16 -3.52 2.37 -4.21
N PHE A 17 -4.60 1.69 -3.81
CA PHE A 17 -5.47 0.94 -4.70
C PHE A 17 -6.93 1.29 -4.39
N PRO A 18 -7.38 2.49 -4.79
CA PRO A 18 -8.56 3.13 -4.22
C PRO A 18 -9.89 2.45 -4.57
N LEU A 19 -9.95 1.72 -5.69
CA LEU A 19 -11.10 0.87 -6.00
C LEU A 19 -10.95 -0.52 -5.36
N ASN A 20 -9.85 -1.22 -5.65
CA ASN A 20 -9.66 -2.61 -5.21
C ASN A 20 -9.77 -2.79 -3.69
N LEU A 21 -9.12 -1.89 -2.91
CA LEU A 21 -9.15 -1.98 -1.45
C LEU A 21 -10.45 -1.47 -0.82
N VAL A 22 -11.27 -0.72 -1.57
CA VAL A 22 -12.65 -0.46 -1.19
C VAL A 22 -13.48 -1.72 -1.38
N CYS A 23 -13.37 -2.40 -2.53
CA CYS A 23 -14.10 -3.66 -2.79
C CYS A 23 -13.81 -4.71 -1.71
N HIS A 24 -12.54 -4.89 -1.32
CA HIS A 24 -12.14 -5.81 -0.25
C HIS A 24 -12.76 -5.49 1.12
N LYS A 25 -13.19 -4.24 1.35
CA LYS A 25 -13.76 -3.80 2.62
C LYS A 25 -15.28 -3.75 2.62
N VAL A 26 -15.89 -3.57 1.46
CA VAL A 26 -17.34 -3.42 1.31
C VAL A 26 -18.00 -4.73 0.94
N ALA A 27 -17.40 -5.51 0.03
CA ALA A 27 -18.03 -6.74 -0.47
C ALA A 27 -18.23 -7.81 0.62
N PRO A 28 -17.24 -8.15 1.48
CA PRO A 28 -17.44 -9.20 2.47
C PRO A 28 -18.50 -8.88 3.53
N PRO A 29 -18.55 -7.65 4.13
CA PRO A 29 -19.62 -7.28 5.04
C PRO A 29 -21.01 -7.30 4.41
N ILE A 30 -21.18 -6.74 3.21
CA ILE A 30 -22.48 -6.74 2.52
C ILE A 30 -22.94 -8.17 2.24
N ALA A 31 -22.05 -9.03 1.72
CA ALA A 31 -22.36 -10.44 1.49
C ALA A 31 -22.73 -11.19 2.79
N ALA A 32 -22.15 -10.77 3.92
CA ALA A 32 -22.48 -11.30 5.23
C ALA A 32 -23.74 -10.68 5.86
N GLY A 33 -24.47 -9.82 5.14
CA GLY A 33 -25.68 -9.16 5.63
C GLY A 33 -25.44 -7.98 6.57
N CYS A 34 -24.28 -7.32 6.46
CA CYS A 34 -23.90 -6.18 7.30
C CYS A 34 -23.94 -4.86 6.51
N PRO A 35 -24.63 -3.82 6.99
CA PRO A 35 -24.52 -2.47 6.42
C PRO A 35 -23.13 -1.88 6.70
N VAL A 36 -22.66 -1.02 5.79
CA VAL A 36 -21.30 -0.49 5.78
C VAL A 36 -21.31 1.03 5.77
N VAL A 37 -20.50 1.63 6.64
CA VAL A 37 -20.11 3.04 6.56
C VAL A 37 -18.67 3.10 6.07
N LEU A 38 -18.47 3.51 4.82
CA LEU A 38 -17.19 3.60 4.15
C LEU A 38 -16.62 5.02 4.23
N LYS A 39 -15.41 5.13 4.75
CA LYS A 39 -14.57 6.33 4.66
C LYS A 39 -13.37 6.05 3.75
N PRO A 40 -13.39 6.51 2.48
CA PRO A 40 -12.24 6.34 1.60
C PRO A 40 -11.13 7.34 1.94
N ALA A 41 -9.93 7.11 1.40
CA ALA A 41 -8.83 8.07 1.52
C ALA A 41 -9.20 9.40 0.84
N SER A 42 -8.99 10.51 1.55
CA SER A 42 -9.35 11.86 1.05
C SER A 42 -8.65 12.26 -0.26
N ALA A 43 -7.51 11.64 -0.58
CA ALA A 43 -6.78 11.90 -1.82
C ALA A 43 -7.37 11.19 -3.05
N THR A 44 -8.20 10.15 -2.85
CA THR A 44 -8.71 9.29 -3.92
C THR A 44 -10.16 8.84 -3.66
N PRO A 45 -11.12 9.76 -3.41
CA PRO A 45 -12.48 9.38 -3.05
C PRO A 45 -13.36 8.98 -4.24
N LEU A 46 -13.04 9.47 -5.45
CA LEU A 46 -13.95 9.43 -6.60
C LEU A 46 -14.38 8.02 -7.00
N THR A 47 -13.46 7.05 -7.03
CA THR A 47 -13.81 5.67 -7.40
C THR A 47 -14.68 4.98 -6.35
N ALA A 48 -14.56 5.36 -5.08
CA ALA A 48 -15.40 4.83 -4.02
C ALA A 48 -16.85 5.37 -4.11
N ILE A 49 -16.99 6.66 -4.42
CA ILE A 49 -18.29 7.29 -4.65
C ILE A 49 -18.97 6.64 -5.84
N ARG A 50 -18.28 6.53 -6.99
CA ARG A 50 -18.85 5.92 -8.19
C ARG A 50 -19.24 4.46 -7.98
N LEU A 51 -18.45 3.70 -7.22
CA LEU A 51 -18.83 2.32 -6.86
C LEU A 51 -20.12 2.28 -6.05
N ALA A 52 -20.30 3.19 -5.09
CA ALA A 52 -21.51 3.22 -4.28
C ALA A 52 -22.76 3.59 -5.09
N GLU A 53 -22.66 4.56 -6.00
CA GLU A 53 -23.73 4.90 -6.96
C GLU A 53 -24.15 3.66 -7.74
N VAL A 54 -23.20 2.96 -8.39
CA VAL A 54 -23.48 1.75 -9.18
C VAL A 54 -24.14 0.66 -8.32
N LEU A 55 -23.66 0.45 -7.09
CA LEU A 55 -24.23 -0.57 -6.21
C LEU A 55 -25.67 -0.25 -5.79
N LEU A 56 -25.94 1.00 -5.44
CA LEU A 56 -27.25 1.45 -4.95
C LEU A 56 -28.28 1.61 -6.08
N GLU A 57 -27.88 2.17 -7.21
CA GLU A 57 -28.79 2.55 -8.30
C GLU A 57 -28.93 1.46 -9.36
N GLU A 58 -27.82 0.80 -9.73
CA GLU A 58 -27.80 -0.14 -10.86
C GLU A 58 -27.85 -1.61 -10.40
N CYS A 59 -27.29 -1.93 -9.23
CA CYS A 59 -27.20 -3.31 -8.72
C CYS A 59 -28.27 -3.67 -7.67
N GLY A 60 -29.14 -2.74 -7.30
CA GLY A 60 -30.24 -2.98 -6.36
C GLY A 60 -29.83 -3.19 -4.90
N LEU A 61 -28.66 -2.68 -4.48
CA LEU A 61 -28.29 -2.68 -3.06
C LEU A 61 -29.29 -1.79 -2.28
N PRO A 62 -29.93 -2.28 -1.20
CA PRO A 62 -30.95 -1.49 -0.53
C PRO A 62 -30.39 -0.19 0.06
N SER A 63 -31.23 0.85 0.08
CA SER A 63 -30.85 2.15 0.65
C SER A 63 -30.34 2.01 2.09
N GLY A 64 -29.27 2.75 2.42
CA GLY A 64 -28.62 2.72 3.73
C GLY A 64 -27.67 1.55 3.98
N TRP A 65 -27.57 0.56 3.08
CA TRP A 65 -26.61 -0.54 3.24
C TRP A 65 -25.16 -0.14 2.97
N LEU A 66 -24.93 0.87 2.14
CA LEU A 66 -23.62 1.44 1.92
C LEU A 66 -23.71 2.96 2.01
N ASN A 67 -23.00 3.53 2.98
CA ASN A 67 -22.92 4.96 3.19
C ASN A 67 -21.46 5.39 2.99
N VAL A 68 -21.19 6.29 2.04
CA VAL A 68 -19.84 6.79 1.77
C VAL A 68 -19.66 8.17 2.39
N VAL A 69 -18.71 8.30 3.31
CA VAL A 69 -18.41 9.55 4.01
C VAL A 69 -16.99 10.01 3.68
N THR A 70 -16.88 11.04 2.85
CA THR A 70 -15.61 11.68 2.54
C THR A 70 -15.28 12.74 3.57
N CYS A 71 -14.32 12.45 4.43
CA CYS A 71 -13.87 13.40 5.46
C CYS A 71 -12.36 13.30 5.72
N PRO A 72 -11.74 14.25 6.43
CA PRO A 72 -10.37 14.12 6.93
C PRO A 72 -10.21 12.95 7.92
N GLY A 73 -8.97 12.48 8.11
CA GLY A 73 -8.68 11.36 9.03
C GLY A 73 -9.10 11.64 10.48
N SER A 74 -8.94 12.88 10.94
CA SER A 74 -9.35 13.31 12.29
C SER A 74 -10.84 13.08 12.54
N THR A 75 -11.70 13.41 11.58
CA THR A 75 -13.15 13.22 11.67
C THR A 75 -13.55 11.74 11.67
N ALA A 76 -12.72 10.85 11.10
CA ALA A 76 -13.02 9.42 11.09
C ALA A 76 -12.88 8.75 12.47
N ALA A 77 -12.29 9.42 13.47
CA ALA A 77 -12.27 8.91 14.84
C ALA A 77 -13.68 8.69 15.38
N HIS A 78 -14.63 9.57 15.04
CA HIS A 78 -16.04 9.42 15.43
C HIS A 78 -16.65 8.11 14.92
N LEU A 79 -16.30 7.66 13.71
CA LEU A 79 -16.77 6.38 13.19
C LEU A 79 -16.21 5.19 13.99
N VAL A 80 -14.98 5.31 14.48
CA VAL A 80 -14.31 4.27 15.26
C VAL A 80 -14.92 4.15 16.67
N GLU A 81 -15.28 5.28 17.27
CA GLU A 81 -15.86 5.36 18.62
C GLU A 81 -17.36 5.08 18.67
N HIS A 82 -18.07 5.26 17.55
CA HIS A 82 -19.53 5.20 17.50
C HIS A 82 -20.10 3.89 18.07
N GLY A 83 -21.04 3.97 19.02
CA GLY A 83 -21.63 2.82 19.72
C GLY A 83 -22.17 1.74 18.78
N ASP A 84 -22.95 2.14 17.78
CA ASP A 84 -23.63 1.23 16.85
C ASP A 84 -22.72 0.49 15.86
N VAL A 85 -21.45 0.89 15.73
CA VAL A 85 -20.50 0.22 14.85
C VAL A 85 -19.95 -1.02 15.54
N ALA A 86 -20.25 -2.20 15.03
CA ALA A 86 -19.84 -3.46 15.66
C ALA A 86 -18.40 -3.88 15.27
N MET A 87 -17.95 -3.46 14.08
CA MET A 87 -16.63 -3.82 13.56
C MET A 87 -15.97 -2.68 12.79
N ILE A 88 -14.66 -2.54 12.94
CA ILE A 88 -13.83 -1.65 12.11
C ILE A 88 -12.89 -2.49 11.22
N THR A 89 -12.88 -2.19 9.93
CA THR A 89 -11.88 -2.71 8.97
C THR A 89 -11.03 -1.58 8.41
N PHE A 90 -9.75 -1.56 8.76
CA PHE A 90 -8.82 -0.50 8.39
C PHE A 90 -7.65 -1.05 7.57
N THR A 91 -7.31 -0.36 6.49
CA THR A 91 -6.06 -0.61 5.75
C THR A 91 -5.32 0.72 5.61
N GLY A 92 -4.07 0.77 6.06
CA GLY A 92 -3.31 2.00 6.08
C GLY A 92 -1.98 1.87 6.83
N SER A 93 -1.56 2.91 7.54
CA SER A 93 -0.28 2.92 8.24
C SER A 93 -0.37 2.32 9.65
N PRO A 94 0.71 1.69 10.16
CA PRO A 94 0.71 1.10 11.50
C PRO A 94 0.32 2.07 12.63
N PRO A 95 0.84 3.31 12.70
CA PRO A 95 0.49 4.22 13.80
C PRO A 95 -1.01 4.52 13.86
N VAL A 96 -1.66 4.66 12.71
CA VAL A 96 -3.11 4.93 12.65
C VAL A 96 -3.90 3.69 13.03
N GLY A 97 -3.52 2.52 12.50
CA GLY A 97 -4.21 1.27 12.81
C GLY A 97 -4.14 0.87 14.28
N TRP A 98 -2.98 1.00 14.90
CA TRP A 98 -2.83 0.71 16.34
C TRP A 98 -3.61 1.70 17.20
N ASN A 99 -3.65 2.98 16.80
CA ASN A 99 -4.52 3.96 17.46
C ASN A 99 -6.00 3.55 17.36
N ILE A 100 -6.47 3.15 16.18
CA ILE A 100 -7.85 2.65 16.00
C ILE A 100 -8.15 1.46 16.93
N ARG A 101 -7.22 0.50 17.03
CA ARG A 101 -7.40 -0.65 17.93
C ARG A 101 -7.48 -0.23 19.40
N ALA A 102 -6.67 0.75 19.83
CA ALA A 102 -6.69 1.26 21.19
C ALA A 102 -8.00 2.01 21.50
N THR A 103 -8.54 2.77 20.54
CA THR A 103 -9.78 3.53 20.68
C THR A 103 -11.04 2.65 20.68
N ALA A 104 -11.00 1.46 20.06
CA ALA A 104 -12.14 0.57 19.92
C ALA A 104 -11.96 -0.79 20.62
N PRO A 105 -11.72 -0.83 21.95
CA PRO A 105 -11.38 -2.07 22.67
C PRO A 105 -12.51 -3.10 22.70
N HIS A 106 -13.77 -2.65 22.60
CA HIS A 106 -14.96 -3.51 22.64
C HIS A 106 -15.49 -3.91 21.26
N LYS A 107 -14.86 -3.44 20.18
CA LYS A 107 -15.29 -3.72 18.79
C LYS A 107 -14.36 -4.75 18.16
N LYS A 108 -14.86 -5.49 17.17
CA LYS A 108 -13.98 -6.31 16.33
C LYS A 108 -13.16 -5.37 15.44
N VAL A 109 -11.83 -5.51 15.43
CA VAL A 109 -10.95 -4.66 14.61
C VAL A 109 -10.08 -5.52 13.71
N SER A 110 -10.19 -5.31 12.40
CA SER A 110 -9.35 -5.93 11.37
C SER A 110 -8.40 -4.88 10.79
N LEU A 111 -7.10 -5.13 10.89
CA LEU A 111 -6.05 -4.18 10.53
C LEU A 111 -5.11 -4.74 9.47
N GLU A 112 -4.91 -3.98 8.40
CA GLU A 112 -3.91 -4.26 7.36
C GLU A 112 -2.93 -3.06 7.29
N LEU A 113 -1.73 -3.22 7.86
CA LEU A 113 -0.86 -2.09 8.22
C LEU A 113 0.38 -1.94 7.32
N GLY A 114 0.34 -2.53 6.13
CA GLY A 114 1.49 -2.63 5.23
C GLY A 114 2.54 -3.62 5.73
N ASN A 115 3.58 -3.82 4.94
CA ASN A 115 4.63 -4.78 5.24
C ASN A 115 6.03 -4.22 4.96
N ASN A 116 7.04 -4.94 5.44
CA ASN A 116 8.42 -4.86 5.01
C ASN A 116 8.84 -6.21 4.41
N SER A 117 8.33 -6.49 3.21
CA SER A 117 8.45 -7.79 2.54
C SER A 117 9.89 -8.09 2.13
N PRO A 118 10.50 -9.15 2.71
CA PRO A 118 11.77 -9.68 2.24
C PRO A 118 11.57 -10.68 1.10
N ILE A 119 12.54 -10.75 0.19
CA ILE A 119 12.71 -11.84 -0.77
C ILE A 119 14.09 -12.44 -0.55
N VAL A 120 14.18 -13.77 -0.61
CA VAL A 120 15.44 -14.52 -0.59
C VAL A 120 15.67 -15.09 -1.98
N VAL A 121 16.87 -14.90 -2.52
CA VAL A 121 17.29 -15.38 -3.85
C VAL A 121 18.42 -16.38 -3.66
N GLU A 122 18.09 -17.64 -3.94
CA GLU A 122 18.99 -18.80 -3.82
C GLU A 122 19.82 -19.00 -5.10
N PRO A 123 20.97 -19.71 -5.01
CA PRO A 123 21.95 -19.78 -6.10
C PRO A 123 21.49 -20.63 -7.30
N ASP A 124 20.41 -21.41 -7.14
CA ASP A 124 19.77 -22.22 -8.19
C ASP A 124 18.86 -21.40 -9.13
N VAL A 125 18.67 -20.11 -8.86
CA VAL A 125 17.86 -19.22 -9.67
C VAL A 125 18.71 -18.41 -10.65
N ASP A 126 18.27 -18.30 -11.91
CA ASP A 126 18.85 -17.37 -12.88
C ASP A 126 18.74 -15.92 -12.37
N PRO A 127 19.88 -15.23 -12.10
CA PRO A 127 19.89 -13.87 -11.58
C PRO A 127 19.16 -12.85 -12.46
N LEU A 128 19.18 -13.01 -13.79
CA LEU A 128 18.53 -12.09 -14.73
C LEU A 128 17.00 -12.24 -14.66
N ILE A 129 16.51 -13.48 -14.60
CA ILE A 129 15.07 -13.75 -14.46
C ILE A 129 14.58 -13.24 -13.10
N ALA A 130 15.32 -13.53 -12.04
CA ALA A 130 15.00 -13.03 -10.69
C ALA A 130 14.94 -11.51 -10.66
N ALA A 131 15.94 -10.84 -11.25
CA ALA A 131 16.01 -9.38 -11.28
C ALA A 131 14.84 -8.75 -12.05
N SER A 132 14.46 -9.33 -13.21
CA SER A 132 13.34 -8.86 -14.01
C SER A 132 12.00 -8.93 -13.26
N LYS A 133 11.76 -10.03 -12.53
CA LYS A 133 10.55 -10.19 -11.68
C LYS A 133 10.58 -9.21 -10.50
N LEU A 134 11.72 -9.09 -9.84
CA LEU A 134 11.87 -8.23 -8.66
C LEU A 134 11.78 -6.74 -9.01
N LYS A 135 12.12 -6.34 -10.23
CA LYS A 135 11.83 -4.99 -10.74
C LYS A 135 10.36 -4.63 -10.57
N VAL A 136 9.44 -5.48 -11.04
CA VAL A 136 8.01 -5.20 -10.95
C VAL A 136 7.55 -5.21 -9.50
N ALA A 137 8.00 -6.20 -8.72
CA ALA A 137 7.63 -6.35 -7.32
C ALA A 137 8.13 -5.22 -6.41
N ALA A 138 9.29 -4.62 -6.72
CA ALA A 138 9.88 -3.54 -5.92
C ALA A 138 9.44 -2.15 -6.39
N PHE A 139 9.37 -1.91 -7.71
CA PHE A 139 9.15 -0.57 -8.27
C PHE A 139 7.74 -0.35 -8.84
N GLY A 140 6.93 -1.41 -8.98
CA GLY A 140 5.53 -1.32 -9.40
C GLY A 140 4.73 -0.34 -8.53
N TYR A 141 3.88 0.48 -9.15
CA TYR A 141 3.14 1.56 -8.49
C TYR A 141 4.03 2.53 -7.66
N ALA A 142 5.29 2.69 -8.08
CA ALA A 142 6.33 3.43 -7.36
C ALA A 142 6.54 2.91 -5.92
N GLY A 143 6.45 1.60 -5.73
CA GLY A 143 6.61 0.93 -4.43
C GLY A 143 5.48 1.23 -3.43
N GLN A 144 4.38 1.86 -3.84
CA GLN A 144 3.26 2.21 -2.96
C GLN A 144 2.29 1.04 -2.77
N THR A 145 2.81 -0.18 -2.69
CA THR A 145 2.02 -1.40 -2.53
C THR A 145 2.36 -2.04 -1.19
N CYS A 146 1.35 -2.52 -0.46
CA CYS A 146 1.56 -3.15 0.85
C CYS A 146 2.46 -4.39 0.79
N ILE A 147 2.40 -5.13 -0.33
CA ILE A 147 3.20 -6.32 -0.63
C ILE A 147 4.44 -6.02 -1.48
N SER A 148 4.79 -4.73 -1.67
CA SER A 148 6.00 -4.36 -2.42
C SER A 148 7.24 -4.98 -1.80
N THR A 149 8.15 -5.48 -2.62
CA THR A 149 9.45 -5.95 -2.15
C THR A 149 10.25 -4.75 -1.62
N GLN A 150 10.72 -4.85 -0.38
CA GLN A 150 11.48 -3.79 0.28
C GLN A 150 12.88 -4.23 0.69
N ARG A 151 13.10 -5.54 0.83
CA ARG A 151 14.39 -6.15 1.15
C ARG A 151 14.62 -7.34 0.23
N ILE A 152 15.84 -7.47 -0.26
CA ILE A 152 16.27 -8.61 -1.07
C ILE A 152 17.53 -9.16 -0.39
N TYR A 153 17.50 -10.42 -0.03
CA TYR A 153 18.62 -11.21 0.47
C TYR A 153 19.04 -12.15 -0.65
N VAL A 154 20.33 -12.21 -0.93
CA VAL A 154 20.86 -12.93 -2.08
C VAL A 154 21.99 -13.80 -1.59
N HIS A 155 22.00 -15.07 -2.02
CA HIS A 155 23.09 -15.99 -1.72
C HIS A 155 24.42 -15.44 -2.27
N GLU A 156 25.50 -15.60 -1.51
CA GLU A 156 26.80 -14.99 -1.81
C GLU A 156 27.34 -15.39 -3.20
N ASP A 157 27.18 -16.66 -3.58
CA ASP A 157 27.60 -17.20 -4.88
C ASP A 157 27.06 -16.46 -6.11
N ILE A 158 25.86 -15.86 -6.00
CA ILE A 158 25.20 -15.15 -7.10
C ILE A 158 25.06 -13.65 -6.84
N ALA A 159 25.56 -13.16 -5.69
CA ALA A 159 25.32 -11.80 -5.22
C ALA A 159 25.79 -10.73 -6.22
N THR A 160 26.99 -10.89 -6.80
CA THR A 160 27.54 -9.94 -7.78
C THR A 160 26.69 -9.88 -9.04
N LYS A 161 26.46 -11.03 -9.68
CA LYS A 161 25.67 -11.14 -10.93
C LYS A 161 24.24 -10.61 -10.75
N PHE A 162 23.60 -10.97 -9.63
CA PHE A 162 22.25 -10.51 -9.32
C PHE A 162 22.20 -8.99 -9.09
N THR A 163 23.18 -8.45 -8.37
CA THR A 163 23.23 -7.02 -8.06
C THR A 163 23.40 -6.18 -9.32
N GLU A 164 24.26 -6.61 -10.24
CA GLU A 164 24.44 -5.98 -11.56
C GLU A 164 23.14 -6.03 -12.37
N ALA A 165 22.54 -7.22 -12.49
CA ALA A 165 21.27 -7.42 -13.18
C ALA A 165 20.14 -6.53 -12.60
N MET A 166 20.01 -6.46 -11.28
CA MET A 166 19.02 -5.60 -10.63
C MET A 166 19.26 -4.11 -10.89
N ALA A 167 20.51 -3.68 -10.97
CA ALA A 167 20.83 -2.30 -11.28
C ALA A 167 20.50 -1.94 -12.73
N ASP A 168 20.74 -2.84 -13.68
CA ASP A 168 20.30 -2.66 -15.06
C ASP A 168 18.79 -2.57 -15.16
N GLN A 169 18.07 -3.47 -14.49
CA GLN A 169 16.61 -3.41 -14.41
C GLN A 169 16.09 -2.12 -13.78
N ALA A 170 16.79 -1.57 -12.78
CA ALA A 170 16.42 -0.30 -12.17
C ALA A 170 16.71 0.89 -13.10
N ARG A 171 17.85 0.88 -13.80
CA ARG A 171 18.23 1.90 -14.80
C ARG A 171 17.27 1.94 -15.99
N SER A 172 16.71 0.79 -16.37
CA SER A 172 15.74 0.71 -17.47
C SER A 172 14.38 1.34 -17.13
N LEU A 173 14.13 1.73 -15.88
CA LEU A 173 12.85 2.31 -15.47
C LEU A 173 12.76 3.77 -15.91
N VAL A 174 11.87 4.04 -16.86
CA VAL A 174 11.54 5.40 -17.26
C VAL A 174 10.44 5.94 -16.36
N SER A 175 10.83 6.85 -15.49
CA SER A 175 9.86 7.52 -14.64
C SER A 175 9.16 8.66 -15.38
N ALA A 176 7.85 8.80 -15.20
CA ALA A 176 7.12 9.91 -15.83
C ALA A 176 6.95 11.11 -14.92
N THR A 177 7.05 12.31 -15.50
CA THR A 177 6.55 13.56 -14.92
C THR A 177 5.02 13.66 -14.99
N ARG A 178 4.37 12.88 -15.86
CA ARG A 178 2.92 12.84 -16.09
C ARG A 178 2.43 11.38 -16.17
N PRO A 179 1.36 10.97 -15.46
CA PRO A 179 0.90 9.58 -15.50
C PRO A 179 0.49 9.20 -16.93
N THR A 180 1.02 8.08 -17.40
CA THR A 180 0.64 7.39 -18.65
C THR A 180 0.26 5.96 -18.28
N PRO A 181 -0.45 5.19 -19.13
CA PRO A 181 -0.95 3.85 -18.78
C PRO A 181 0.11 2.90 -18.19
N HIS A 182 1.38 3.09 -18.57
CA HIS A 182 2.50 2.26 -18.12
C HIS A 182 3.43 2.91 -17.09
N ARG A 183 3.09 4.10 -16.55
CA ARG A 183 3.98 4.86 -15.66
C ARG A 183 3.26 5.46 -14.46
N SER A 184 3.64 5.02 -13.27
CA SER A 184 3.08 5.46 -11.99
C SER A 184 3.92 6.54 -11.30
N VAL A 185 3.28 7.50 -10.63
CA VAL A 185 3.94 8.57 -9.86
C VAL A 185 3.50 8.49 -8.39
N LEU A 186 4.34 8.95 -7.45
CA LEU A 186 3.95 9.11 -6.05
C LEU A 186 2.70 10.01 -5.93
N ALA A 187 1.70 9.51 -5.21
CA ALA A 187 0.33 10.05 -5.21
C ALA A 187 0.19 11.46 -4.60
N HIS A 188 1.18 11.95 -3.82
CA HIS A 188 1.07 13.26 -3.15
C HIS A 188 2.42 13.97 -2.93
N ARG A 189 2.46 15.31 -3.01
CA ARG A 189 3.67 16.14 -2.75
C ARG A 189 4.32 15.83 -1.40
N ARG A 190 3.56 15.82 -0.31
CA ARG A 190 4.04 15.42 1.04
C ARG A 190 4.74 14.05 1.08
N ARG A 191 4.29 13.08 0.26
CA ARG A 191 4.93 11.75 0.16
C ARG A 191 6.24 11.83 -0.62
N ARG A 192 6.31 12.68 -1.65
CA ARG A 192 7.57 13.03 -2.33
C ARG A 192 8.55 13.68 -1.35
N ASP A 193 8.10 14.59 -0.49
CA ASP A 193 8.98 15.26 0.47
C ASP A 193 9.48 14.30 1.56
N ARG A 194 8.61 13.40 2.05
CA ARG A 194 9.02 12.34 2.99
C ARG A 194 10.08 11.40 2.40
N ALA A 195 9.94 11.04 1.13
CA ALA A 195 10.95 10.25 0.41
C ALA A 195 12.29 11.01 0.30
N ARG A 196 12.26 12.32 0.04
CA ARG A 196 13.47 13.17 0.00
C ARG A 196 14.20 13.21 1.34
N ARG A 197 13.48 13.33 2.46
CA ARG A 197 14.08 13.34 3.81
C ARG A 197 14.79 12.02 4.16
N ARG A 198 14.30 10.87 3.68
CA ARG A 198 14.97 9.57 3.88
C ARG A 198 16.30 9.45 3.14
N ARG A 199 16.48 10.15 2.02
CA ARG A 199 17.76 10.25 1.28
C ARG A 199 18.86 10.94 2.10
N GLY A 200 18.48 11.85 3.00
CA GLY A 200 19.41 12.60 3.86
C GLY A 200 19.90 11.84 5.10
N ARG A 201 19.27 10.71 5.49
CA ARG A 201 19.73 9.85 6.59
C ARG A 201 20.87 8.91 6.16
N ARG A 202 21.87 9.44 5.47
CA ARG A 202 23.16 8.77 5.17
C ARG A 202 24.10 8.87 6.37
N GLY A 203 23.65 8.42 7.53
CA GLY A 203 24.46 8.31 8.74
C GLY A 203 24.44 6.87 9.20
N ASP A 204 25.63 6.34 9.51
CA ASP A 204 25.93 5.01 10.05
C ASP A 204 26.36 3.94 9.02
N GLY A 205 27.66 3.96 8.67
CA GLY A 205 28.44 2.83 8.11
C GLY A 205 28.12 2.28 6.71
N ARG A 206 26.94 2.55 6.13
CA ARG A 206 26.56 2.03 4.81
C ARG A 206 27.10 2.94 3.70
N ARG A 207 28.25 2.59 3.11
CA ARG A 207 28.74 3.28 1.91
C ARG A 207 27.75 3.05 0.77
N ALA A 208 27.24 4.14 0.21
CA ALA A 208 26.69 4.13 -1.13
C ALA A 208 27.88 3.91 -2.08
N SER A 209 28.09 2.69 -2.56
CA SER A 209 28.98 2.45 -3.70
C SER A 209 28.51 3.31 -4.89
N SER A 210 29.36 3.54 -5.89
CA SER A 210 29.00 4.24 -7.15
C SER A 210 27.66 3.76 -7.74
N PHE A 211 27.32 2.49 -7.48
CA PHE A 211 26.03 1.82 -7.62
C PHE A 211 24.81 2.58 -7.05
N ALA A 212 24.87 3.05 -5.80
CA ALA A 212 23.80 3.79 -5.14
C ALA A 212 23.72 5.25 -5.63
N ALA A 213 24.76 5.79 -6.28
CA ALA A 213 24.71 7.09 -6.95
C ALA A 213 24.00 7.00 -8.31
N ALA A 214 24.35 6.00 -9.14
CA ALA A 214 23.68 5.74 -10.41
C ALA A 214 22.21 5.32 -10.24
N MET A 215 21.90 4.52 -9.21
CA MET A 215 20.51 4.21 -8.85
C MET A 215 19.73 5.44 -8.39
N VAL A 216 20.37 6.37 -7.68
CA VAL A 216 19.73 7.60 -7.18
C VAL A 216 19.32 8.52 -8.33
N GLU A 217 20.04 8.50 -9.46
CA GLU A 217 19.76 9.31 -10.63
C GLU A 217 18.62 8.73 -11.49
N ALA A 218 18.61 7.41 -11.73
CA ALA A 218 17.48 6.72 -12.38
C ALA A 218 16.21 6.69 -11.50
N CYS A 219 16.35 6.62 -10.17
CA CYS A 219 15.23 6.68 -9.22
C CYS A 219 14.70 8.10 -8.94
N CYS A 220 15.24 9.17 -9.52
CA CYS A 220 14.86 10.55 -9.18
C CYS A 220 13.34 10.83 -9.30
N LEU A 221 12.64 10.01 -10.08
CA LEU A 221 11.21 10.13 -10.31
C LEU A 221 10.37 8.89 -9.84
N GLN A 222 10.95 7.69 -9.60
CA GLN A 222 10.25 6.49 -9.06
C GLN A 222 10.76 5.90 -7.72
N ARG A 223 11.80 6.48 -7.09
CA ARG A 223 12.11 6.44 -5.64
C ARG A 223 11.90 5.11 -4.89
N SER A 224 12.64 4.07 -5.28
CA SER A 224 12.94 2.91 -4.41
C SER A 224 14.46 2.71 -4.35
N CYS A 225 15.11 2.98 -3.21
CA CYS A 225 16.56 2.80 -3.08
C CYS A 225 16.88 1.34 -2.73
N LEU A 226 17.65 0.64 -3.56
CA LEU A 226 18.34 -0.57 -3.13
C LEU A 226 19.55 -0.12 -2.30
N MET A 227 19.68 -0.64 -1.08
CA MET A 227 20.86 -0.42 -0.23
C MET A 227 21.54 -1.77 -0.07
N SER A 228 22.70 -1.95 -0.68
CA SER A 228 23.57 -3.10 -0.43
C SER A 228 24.48 -2.81 0.76
N LYS A 229 24.69 -3.80 1.63
CA LYS A 229 25.82 -3.81 2.57
C LYS A 229 26.90 -4.66 1.88
N ALA A 230 28.03 -4.05 1.55
CA ALA A 230 29.25 -4.82 1.34
C ALA A 230 29.67 -5.36 2.70
N THR A 231 29.65 -6.67 2.86
CA THR A 231 30.52 -7.37 3.84
C THR A 231 31.91 -7.43 3.26
#